data_AF-A0AAN2D535-F1
#
_entry.id   AF-A0AAN2D535-F1
#
_cell.length_a   1.000
_cell.length_b   1.000
_cell.length_c   1.000
_cell.angle_alpha   90.00
_cell.angle_beta   90.00
_cell.angle_gamma   90.00
#
_symmetry.space_group_name_H-M   'P 1'
#
loop_
_entity.id
_entity.type
_entity.pdbx_description
1 polymer ?
#
loop_
_entity_poly.entity_id
_entity_poly.type
_entity_poly.pdbx_seq_one_letter_code
_entity_poly.pdbx_strand_id
1 'polypeptide(L)'
;MNTKFLGKTLVASALVLTTLGTGLHSSYLGLNTNKVVKTAKAEENMTEGQLWKKVKDSLIDSNIILGNEYETIDVTYLQNSGNSTKVSAPGNSNEDFLSYKADFSRLLHIDMEKINVPPANFNDRVDANSIWNSLTKQLKSKGLVKDGDTITIHTSENNIPKITGKVGDNYQDNKGLMLEKRLINKITIE
;
A
#
# COMPACT_ATOMS: atom_id res chain seq x y z
N MET A 1 5.69 -72.38 -14.93
CA MET A 1 7.05 -71.93 -14.54
C MET A 1 7.47 -70.87 -15.56
N ASN A 2 8.00 -69.69 -15.25
CA ASN A 2 8.34 -69.05 -14.00
C ASN A 2 8.50 -67.55 -14.33
N THR A 3 7.78 -66.70 -13.59
CA THR A 3 8.31 -65.52 -12.89
C THR A 3 8.75 -64.25 -13.64
N LYS A 4 8.45 -63.13 -12.95
CA LYS A 4 9.25 -61.89 -12.79
C LYS A 4 9.16 -60.90 -13.97
N PHE A 5 9.06 -59.58 -13.78
CA PHE A 5 9.01 -58.73 -12.59
C PHE A 5 8.50 -57.34 -13.03
N LEU A 6 7.92 -56.59 -12.09
CA LEU A 6 7.47 -55.21 -12.22
C LEU A 6 8.65 -54.24 -12.37
N GLY A 7 8.45 -53.16 -13.13
CA GLY A 7 9.35 -51.99 -13.18
C GLY A 7 8.59 -50.71 -13.50
N LYS A 8 7.79 -50.21 -12.54
CA LYS A 8 7.28 -48.83 -12.52
C LYS A 8 8.39 -47.90 -12.04
N THR A 9 8.56 -46.72 -12.63
CA THR A 9 9.02 -45.53 -11.88
C THR A 9 8.47 -44.26 -12.53
N LEU A 10 7.36 -43.76 -11.98
CA LEU A 10 7.07 -42.32 -11.91
C LEU A 10 7.95 -41.77 -10.78
N VAL A 11 8.76 -40.75 -11.03
CA VAL A 11 9.32 -39.94 -9.94
C VAL A 11 8.44 -38.72 -9.77
N ALA A 12 7.44 -38.86 -8.90
CA ALA A 12 6.91 -37.72 -8.17
C ALA A 12 7.94 -37.36 -7.09
N SER A 13 8.49 -36.16 -7.13
CA SER A 13 9.32 -35.67 -6.03
C SER A 13 8.40 -35.40 -4.84
N ALA A 14 8.40 -36.37 -3.93
CA ALA A 14 7.72 -36.32 -2.65
C ALA A 14 8.32 -35.22 -1.76
N LEU A 15 7.41 -34.45 -1.17
CA LEU A 15 7.61 -33.65 0.02
C LEU A 15 8.33 -34.50 1.09
N VAL A 16 9.54 -34.11 1.46
CA VAL A 16 10.30 -34.81 2.50
C VAL A 16 9.68 -34.49 3.85
N LEU A 17 9.01 -35.49 4.42
CA LEU A 17 8.57 -35.57 5.80
C LEU A 17 9.68 -36.28 6.60
N THR A 18 10.45 -35.53 7.40
CA THR A 18 11.35 -36.15 8.38
C THR A 18 10.62 -36.36 9.71
N THR A 19 10.70 -37.61 10.14
CA THR A 19 10.03 -38.33 11.21
C THR A 19 10.14 -37.68 12.60
N LEU A 20 9.03 -37.72 13.34
CA LEU A 20 8.94 -37.44 14.78
C LEU A 20 9.61 -38.58 15.57
N GLY A 21 10.68 -38.25 16.30
CA GLY A 21 11.19 -39.08 17.39
C GLY A 21 10.29 -38.94 18.62
N THR A 22 9.68 -40.04 19.03
CA THR A 22 8.86 -40.16 20.24
C THR A 22 9.73 -40.07 21.49
N GLY A 23 9.49 -39.04 22.30
CA GLY A 23 9.96 -38.94 23.68
C GLY A 23 8.92 -38.18 24.48
N LEU A 24 8.05 -38.91 25.17
CA LEU A 24 7.08 -38.34 26.12
C LEU A 24 7.82 -37.58 27.22
N HIS A 25 7.65 -36.27 27.27
CA HIS A 25 7.62 -35.52 28.52
C HIS A 25 6.49 -34.49 28.41
N SER A 26 5.50 -34.64 29.27
CA SER A 26 4.29 -33.83 29.31
C SER A 26 4.64 -32.39 29.68
N SER A 27 4.44 -31.48 28.75
CA SER A 27 4.15 -30.08 29.04
C SER A 27 3.32 -29.55 27.89
N TYR A 28 2.08 -29.25 28.23
CA TYR A 28 1.10 -28.49 27.46
C TYR A 28 1.76 -27.23 26.88
N LEU A 29 2.29 -27.30 25.66
CA LEU A 29 2.63 -26.13 24.87
C LEU A 29 1.83 -26.23 23.58
N GLY A 30 0.67 -25.58 23.60
CA GLY A 30 -0.22 -25.48 22.46
C GLY A 30 0.56 -25.10 21.21
N LEU A 31 0.43 -25.92 20.17
CA LEU A 31 0.89 -25.60 18.83
C LEU A 31 0.38 -24.19 18.50
N ASN A 32 1.32 -23.26 18.39
CA ASN A 32 1.08 -21.93 17.89
C ASN A 32 0.76 -22.04 16.39
N THR A 33 -0.49 -22.39 16.09
CA THR A 33 -1.11 -22.33 14.75
C THR A 33 -1.30 -20.88 14.27
N ASN A 34 -0.87 -19.90 15.06
CA ASN A 34 -0.97 -18.47 14.76
C ASN A 34 0.19 -17.93 13.89
N LYS A 35 1.09 -18.78 13.38
CA LYS A 35 2.25 -18.31 12.61
C LYS A 35 2.06 -18.27 11.08
N VAL A 36 0.94 -18.78 10.55
CA VAL A 36 0.76 -18.90 9.08
C VAL A 36 -0.38 -18.07 8.48
N VAL A 37 -1.12 -17.28 9.28
CA VAL A 37 -2.16 -16.36 8.75
C VAL A 37 -2.24 -15.08 9.59
N LYS A 38 -1.13 -14.34 9.75
CA LYS A 38 -1.19 -12.99 10.35
C LYS A 38 -1.27 -11.87 9.32
N THR A 39 -0.85 -12.12 8.08
CA THR A 39 -0.85 -11.09 7.03
C THR A 39 -2.25 -10.83 6.47
N ALA A 40 -3.08 -11.86 6.31
CA ALA A 40 -4.43 -11.70 5.74
C ALA A 40 -5.47 -11.11 6.72
N LYS A 41 -5.42 -11.48 8.02
CA LYS A 41 -6.45 -11.06 8.99
C LYS A 41 -6.37 -9.60 9.44
N ALA A 42 -5.22 -8.95 9.27
CA ALA A 42 -5.04 -7.54 9.61
C ALA A 42 -5.65 -6.61 8.54
N GLU A 43 -5.66 -7.03 7.28
CA GLU A 43 -6.30 -6.30 6.17
C GLU A 43 -7.83 -6.43 6.22
N GLU A 44 -8.36 -7.56 6.69
CA GLU A 44 -9.81 -7.83 6.79
C GLU A 44 -10.57 -6.94 7.80
N ASN A 45 -9.89 -6.25 8.72
CA ASN A 45 -10.54 -5.49 9.80
C ASN A 45 -10.12 -4.02 9.89
N MET A 46 -9.48 -3.49 8.86
CA MET A 46 -9.09 -2.08 8.81
C MET A 46 -10.33 -1.18 8.79
N THR A 47 -10.36 -0.17 9.67
CA THR A 47 -11.39 0.87 9.64
C THR A 47 -11.09 1.90 8.55
N GLU A 48 -12.08 2.69 8.17
CA GLU A 48 -11.88 3.80 7.21
C GLU A 48 -10.86 4.82 7.73
N GLY A 49 -10.86 5.13 9.03
CA GLY A 49 -9.89 6.01 9.64
C GLY A 49 -8.45 5.46 9.60
N GLN A 50 -8.29 4.14 9.78
CA GLN A 50 -7.00 3.47 9.64
C GLN A 50 -6.51 3.43 8.19
N LEU A 51 -7.41 3.18 7.23
CA LEU A 51 -7.10 3.25 5.80
C LEU A 51 -6.62 4.65 5.41
N TRP A 52 -7.41 5.67 5.78
CA TRP A 52 -7.10 7.06 5.51
C TRP A 52 -5.74 7.46 6.11
N LYS A 53 -5.47 7.06 7.35
CA LYS A 53 -4.19 7.34 8.01
C LYS A 53 -3.01 6.70 7.29
N LYS A 54 -3.12 5.44 6.86
CA LYS A 54 -2.05 4.80 6.07
C LYS A 54 -1.74 5.57 4.78
N VAL A 55 -2.77 6.10 4.12
CA VAL A 55 -2.58 6.98 2.95
C VAL A 55 -1.89 8.27 3.35
N LYS A 56 -2.39 8.98 4.36
CA LYS A 56 -1.77 10.21 4.89
C LYS A 56 -0.30 10.00 5.21
N ASP A 57 0.02 8.98 6.00
CA ASP A 57 1.38 8.69 6.44
C ASP A 57 2.29 8.43 5.22
N SER A 58 1.78 7.77 4.18
CA SER A 58 2.52 7.59 2.92
C SER A 58 2.81 8.91 2.19
N LEU A 59 1.88 9.87 2.23
CA LEU A 59 2.08 11.20 1.66
C LEU A 59 3.10 12.02 2.47
N ILE A 60 3.09 11.90 3.80
CA ILE A 60 4.07 12.56 4.70
C ILE A 60 5.46 11.96 4.50
N ASP A 61 5.58 10.63 4.54
CA ASP A 61 6.83 9.89 4.36
C ASP A 61 7.46 10.17 2.98
N SER A 62 6.63 10.52 2.00
CA SER A 62 7.06 10.87 0.64
C SER A 62 7.25 12.37 0.43
N ASN A 63 7.11 13.17 1.49
CA ASN A 63 7.23 14.63 1.46
C ASN A 63 6.27 15.33 0.47
N ILE A 64 5.08 14.76 0.22
CA ILE A 64 4.03 15.37 -0.62
C ILE A 64 3.19 16.38 0.17
N ILE A 65 2.96 16.10 1.46
CA ILE A 65 2.20 16.96 2.37
C ILE A 65 3.03 17.26 3.64
N LEU A 66 2.53 18.12 4.52
CA LEU A 66 3.11 18.41 5.83
C LEU A 66 2.36 17.69 6.97
N GLY A 67 1.11 17.27 6.75
CA GLY A 67 0.25 16.67 7.77
C GLY A 67 -0.36 17.68 8.73
N ASN A 68 -0.65 18.91 8.26
CA ASN A 68 -1.23 19.97 9.10
C ASN A 68 -2.74 20.16 8.83
N GLU A 69 -3.37 21.07 9.59
CA GLU A 69 -4.81 21.37 9.52
C GLU A 69 -5.26 22.10 8.25
N TYR A 70 -4.32 22.65 7.48
CA TYR A 70 -4.57 23.37 6.23
C TYR A 70 -4.45 22.46 4.99
N GLU A 71 -4.30 21.16 5.21
CA GLU A 71 -4.28 20.16 4.16
C GLU A 71 -5.49 19.23 4.35
N THR A 72 -6.29 19.00 3.33
CA THR A 72 -7.39 18.02 3.35
C THR A 72 -7.03 16.88 2.43
N ILE A 73 -7.25 15.64 2.87
CA ILE A 73 -6.94 14.44 2.10
C ILE A 73 -8.23 13.66 1.90
N ASP A 74 -8.57 13.47 0.63
CA ASP A 74 -9.72 12.74 0.16
C ASP A 74 -9.27 11.41 -0.45
N VAL A 75 -9.57 10.32 0.23
CA VAL A 75 -9.21 8.97 -0.22
C VAL A 75 -10.44 8.28 -0.77
N THR A 76 -10.42 8.00 -2.07
CA THR A 76 -11.44 7.18 -2.72
C THR A 76 -10.90 5.79 -3.02
N TYR A 77 -11.66 4.79 -2.61
CA TYR A 77 -11.27 3.40 -2.67
C TYR A 77 -12.46 2.51 -3.06
N LEU A 78 -12.14 1.33 -3.60
CA LEU A 78 -13.10 0.30 -3.92
C LEU A 78 -13.24 -0.65 -2.73
N GLN A 79 -14.48 -1.01 -2.40
CA GLN A 79 -14.79 -2.04 -1.42
C GLN A 79 -14.82 -3.43 -2.07
N ASN A 80 -14.73 -4.50 -1.29
CA ASN A 80 -14.84 -5.87 -1.81
C ASN A 80 -16.22 -6.15 -2.42
N SER A 81 -17.25 -5.42 -1.98
CA SER A 81 -18.57 -5.42 -2.61
C SER A 81 -18.61 -4.83 -4.03
N GLY A 82 -17.54 -4.18 -4.48
CA GLY A 82 -17.45 -3.47 -5.76
C GLY A 82 -17.95 -2.03 -5.73
N ASN A 83 -18.43 -1.54 -4.59
CA ASN A 83 -18.83 -0.14 -4.43
C ASN A 83 -17.61 0.77 -4.21
N SER A 84 -17.65 1.98 -4.76
CA SER A 84 -16.66 3.02 -4.48
C SER A 84 -17.10 3.84 -3.26
N THR A 85 -16.18 4.07 -2.33
CA THR A 85 -16.39 4.87 -1.12
C THR A 85 -15.30 5.92 -1.01
N LYS A 86 -15.61 7.04 -0.35
CA LYS A 86 -14.69 8.14 -0.08
C LYS A 86 -14.62 8.42 1.42
N VAL A 87 -13.41 8.59 1.93
CA VAL A 87 -13.14 9.10 3.28
C VAL A 87 -12.31 10.38 3.18
N SER A 88 -12.71 11.41 3.93
CA SER A 88 -12.10 12.73 3.93
C SER A 88 -11.77 13.17 5.35
N ALA A 89 -10.57 13.72 5.55
CA ALA A 89 -10.21 14.39 6.79
C ALA A 89 -9.06 15.41 6.61
N PRO A 90 -8.93 16.38 7.52
CA PRO A 90 -7.76 17.26 7.62
C PRO A 90 -6.47 16.47 7.94
N GLY A 91 -5.32 16.93 7.45
CA GLY A 91 -4.02 16.27 7.56
C GLY A 91 -3.52 16.09 9.00
N ASN A 92 -3.93 16.96 9.93
CA ASN A 92 -3.64 16.81 11.35
C ASN A 92 -4.56 15.80 12.09
N SER A 93 -5.52 15.18 11.39
CA SER A 93 -6.43 14.21 12.00
C SER A 93 -5.72 12.90 12.36
N ASN A 94 -6.23 12.24 13.41
CA ASN A 94 -5.83 10.88 13.80
C ASN A 94 -6.69 9.83 13.09
N GLU A 95 -6.61 8.55 13.46
CA GLU A 95 -7.44 7.48 12.85
C GLU A 95 -8.83 7.31 13.52
N ASP A 96 -9.07 7.98 14.65
CA ASP A 96 -10.23 7.70 15.52
C ASP A 96 -11.56 8.31 15.03
N PHE A 97 -11.54 9.07 13.93
CA PHE A 97 -12.71 9.78 13.42
C PHE A 97 -13.71 8.87 12.68
N LEU A 98 -13.29 7.67 12.25
CA LEU A 98 -14.15 6.70 11.57
C LEU A 98 -13.81 5.26 11.99
N SER A 99 -14.74 4.66 12.74
CA SER A 99 -14.64 3.29 13.25
C SER A 99 -15.32 2.24 12.36
N TYR A 100 -15.99 2.65 11.29
CA TYR A 100 -16.59 1.73 10.33
C TYR A 100 -15.52 0.91 9.63
N LYS A 101 -15.80 -0.38 9.42
CA LYS A 101 -14.94 -1.24 8.61
C LYS A 101 -14.92 -0.73 7.17
N ALA A 102 -13.72 -0.55 6.62
CA ALA A 102 -13.57 -0.05 5.26
C ALA A 102 -14.04 -1.06 4.21
N ASP A 103 -13.90 -2.36 4.49
CA ASP A 103 -14.07 -3.44 3.49
C ASP A 103 -13.20 -3.21 2.24
N PHE A 104 -11.98 -2.72 2.46
CA PHE A 104 -11.05 -2.26 1.43
C PHE A 104 -10.68 -3.38 0.43
N SER A 105 -10.73 -3.05 -0.86
CA SER A 105 -10.26 -3.88 -1.97
C SER A 105 -9.06 -3.26 -2.68
N ARG A 106 -9.17 -1.99 -3.10
CA ARG A 106 -8.06 -1.24 -3.73
C ARG A 106 -8.26 0.28 -3.64
N LEU A 107 -7.18 1.04 -3.71
CA LEU A 107 -7.24 2.49 -3.91
C LEU A 107 -7.64 2.84 -5.34
N LEU A 108 -8.34 3.97 -5.52
CA LEU A 108 -8.71 4.51 -6.83
C LEU A 108 -8.07 5.87 -7.06
N HIS A 109 -8.26 6.80 -6.13
CA HIS A 109 -7.63 8.11 -6.19
C HIS A 109 -7.47 8.74 -4.82
N ILE A 110 -6.47 9.60 -4.71
CA ILE A 110 -6.19 10.43 -3.54
C ILE A 110 -6.20 11.86 -4.03
N ASP A 111 -7.20 12.63 -3.63
CA ASP A 111 -7.28 14.06 -3.89
C ASP A 111 -6.80 14.82 -2.64
N MET A 112 -6.09 15.92 -2.86
CA MET A 112 -5.48 16.73 -1.80
C MET A 112 -5.75 18.20 -2.06
N GLU A 113 -6.27 18.87 -1.04
CA GLU A 113 -6.34 20.32 -1.00
C GLU A 113 -5.28 20.83 -0.03
N LYS A 114 -4.56 21.88 -0.44
CA LYS A 114 -3.55 22.56 0.39
C LYS A 114 -3.87 24.04 0.39
N ILE A 115 -4.47 24.53 1.47
CA ILE A 115 -4.75 25.94 1.67
C ILE A 115 -3.69 26.56 2.59
N ASN A 116 -3.56 27.89 2.57
CA ASN A 116 -2.72 28.64 3.53
C ASN A 116 -1.32 28.06 3.78
N VAL A 117 -0.65 27.56 2.72
CA VAL A 117 0.69 26.96 2.84
C VAL A 117 1.64 27.97 3.50
N PRO A 118 2.32 27.63 4.61
CA PRO A 118 3.17 28.56 5.31
C PRO A 118 4.24 29.16 4.38
N PRO A 119 4.63 30.45 4.54
CA PRO A 119 5.64 31.07 3.69
C PRO A 119 6.96 30.30 3.62
N ALA A 120 7.35 29.64 4.71
CA ALA A 120 8.55 28.81 4.78
C ALA A 120 8.51 27.58 3.85
N ASN A 121 7.32 27.07 3.51
CA ASN A 121 7.12 25.88 2.68
C ASN A 121 6.49 26.20 1.32
N PHE A 122 6.12 27.46 1.07
CA PHE A 122 5.40 27.86 -0.13
C PHE A 122 6.18 27.58 -1.41
N ASN A 123 7.51 27.75 -1.36
CA ASN A 123 8.41 27.52 -2.49
C ASN A 123 9.09 26.14 -2.45
N ASP A 124 8.61 25.21 -1.60
CA ASP A 124 9.21 23.88 -1.52
C ASP A 124 9.04 23.14 -2.84
N ARG A 125 10.15 22.63 -3.35
CA ARG A 125 10.20 21.85 -4.58
C ARG A 125 10.70 20.45 -4.31
N VAL A 126 10.16 19.51 -5.08
CA VAL A 126 10.46 18.08 -4.98
C VAL A 126 10.76 17.53 -6.36
N ASP A 127 11.75 16.65 -6.45
CA ASP A 127 12.08 15.96 -7.69
C ASP A 127 10.99 14.91 -8.02
N ALA A 128 10.43 15.00 -9.23
CA ALA A 128 9.31 14.18 -9.68
C ALA A 128 9.62 12.67 -9.64
N ASN A 129 10.83 12.30 -10.03
CA ASN A 129 11.28 10.91 -10.00
C ASN A 129 11.38 10.38 -8.57
N SER A 130 12.02 11.15 -7.70
CA SER A 130 12.24 10.80 -6.30
C SER A 130 10.92 10.68 -5.55
N ILE A 131 9.97 11.60 -5.78
CA ILE A 131 8.69 11.58 -5.09
C ILE A 131 7.79 10.43 -5.55
N TRP A 132 7.78 10.11 -6.85
CA TRP A 132 7.04 8.97 -7.37
C TRP A 132 7.57 7.66 -6.78
N ASN A 133 8.90 7.47 -6.78
CA ASN A 133 9.53 6.28 -6.19
C ASN A 133 9.28 6.16 -4.69
N SER A 134 9.35 7.27 -3.94
CA SER A 134 9.05 7.26 -2.50
C SER A 134 7.58 6.90 -2.24
N LEU A 135 6.65 7.56 -2.94
CA LEU A 135 5.21 7.35 -2.77
C LEU A 135 4.81 5.90 -3.02
N THR A 136 5.22 5.34 -4.16
CA THR A 136 4.86 3.97 -4.54
C THR A 136 5.41 2.96 -3.54
N LYS A 137 6.65 3.17 -3.06
CA LYS A 137 7.26 2.34 -2.02
C LYS A 137 6.48 2.41 -0.70
N GLN A 138 6.04 3.60 -0.29
CA GLN A 138 5.30 3.79 0.97
C GLN A 138 3.87 3.24 0.90
N LEU A 139 3.17 3.43 -0.22
CA LEU A 139 1.84 2.84 -0.41
C LEU A 139 1.92 1.31 -0.45
N LYS A 140 2.93 0.75 -1.14
CA LYS A 140 3.14 -0.70 -1.22
C LYS A 140 3.48 -1.31 0.14
N SER A 141 4.38 -0.68 0.91
CA SER A 141 4.78 -1.20 2.23
C SER A 141 3.61 -1.24 3.22
N LYS A 142 2.60 -0.38 3.03
CA LYS A 142 1.37 -0.32 3.84
C LYS A 142 0.22 -1.19 3.30
N GLY A 143 0.46 -1.96 2.23
CA GLY A 143 -0.53 -2.87 1.62
C GLY A 143 -1.63 -2.17 0.82
N LEU A 144 -1.40 -0.92 0.38
CA LEU A 144 -2.42 -0.11 -0.29
C LEU A 144 -2.40 -0.25 -1.82
N VAL A 145 -1.26 -0.65 -2.37
CA VAL A 145 -1.03 -0.92 -3.80
C VAL A 145 -0.13 -2.15 -3.93
N LYS A 146 -0.15 -2.78 -5.10
CA LYS A 146 0.62 -3.99 -5.41
C LYS A 146 1.46 -3.81 -6.68
N ASP A 147 2.39 -4.72 -6.89
CA ASP A 147 3.20 -4.71 -8.11
C ASP A 147 2.31 -4.82 -9.36
N GLY A 148 2.61 -3.98 -10.35
CA GLY A 148 1.85 -3.87 -11.59
C GLY A 148 0.77 -2.78 -11.61
N ASP A 149 0.34 -2.26 -10.45
CA ASP A 149 -0.59 -1.11 -10.39
C ASP A 149 0.06 0.12 -11.03
N THR A 150 -0.72 0.91 -11.77
CA THR A 150 -0.23 2.14 -12.40
C THR A 150 -0.57 3.34 -11.51
N ILE A 151 0.45 4.09 -11.09
CA ILE A 151 0.28 5.27 -10.24
C ILE A 151 0.65 6.52 -11.03
N THR A 152 -0.25 7.51 -11.03
CA THR A 152 -0.02 8.82 -11.65
C THR A 152 -0.15 9.94 -10.63
N ILE A 153 0.87 10.79 -10.54
CA ILE A 153 0.84 12.04 -9.77
C ILE A 153 0.46 13.18 -10.72
N HIS A 154 -0.53 13.97 -10.31
CA HIS A 154 -1.01 15.15 -11.03
C HIS A 154 -0.75 16.41 -10.20
N THR A 155 -0.56 17.52 -10.92
CA THR A 155 -0.49 18.86 -10.36
C THR A 155 -1.68 19.70 -10.83
N SER A 156 -2.03 20.73 -10.07
CA SER A 156 -3.06 21.71 -10.44
C SER A 156 -2.67 22.56 -11.66
N GLU A 157 -1.38 22.62 -11.98
CA GLU A 157 -0.86 23.27 -13.19
C GLU A 157 -0.91 22.33 -14.40
N ASN A 158 -1.67 22.74 -15.43
CA ASN A 158 -1.94 21.93 -16.63
C ASN A 158 -0.73 21.77 -17.58
N ASN A 159 0.29 22.61 -17.44
CA ASN A 159 1.51 22.58 -18.26
C ASN A 159 2.59 21.64 -17.71
N ILE A 160 2.41 21.09 -16.50
CA ILE A 160 3.32 20.11 -15.92
C ILE A 160 2.91 18.71 -16.41
N PRO A 161 3.85 17.87 -16.89
CA PRO A 161 3.52 16.52 -17.32
C PRO A 161 3.05 15.67 -16.13
N LYS A 162 2.13 14.75 -16.40
CA LYS A 162 1.73 13.72 -15.45
C LYS A 162 2.89 12.78 -15.18
N ILE A 163 3.12 12.46 -13.91
CA ILE A 163 4.21 11.56 -13.50
C ILE A 163 3.62 10.18 -13.28
N THR A 164 3.72 9.32 -14.31
CA THR A 164 3.08 8.00 -14.35
C THR A 164 4.13 6.90 -14.41
N GLY A 165 3.92 5.82 -13.66
CA GLY A 165 4.74 4.62 -13.70
C GLY A 165 4.00 3.41 -13.14
N LYS A 166 4.63 2.23 -13.17
CA LYS A 166 4.08 1.00 -12.58
C LYS A 166 4.82 0.61 -11.31
N VAL A 167 4.06 0.28 -10.27
CA VAL A 167 4.62 -0.18 -8.99
C VAL A 167 5.45 -1.44 -9.21
N GLY A 168 6.66 -1.46 -8.67
CA GLY A 168 7.61 -2.57 -8.80
C GLY A 168 8.63 -2.38 -9.93
N ASP A 169 8.36 -1.48 -10.89
CA ASP A 169 9.33 -1.13 -11.92
C ASP A 169 10.36 -0.13 -11.40
N ASN A 170 11.55 -0.14 -12.01
CA ASN A 170 12.58 0.87 -11.74
C ASN A 170 12.26 2.18 -12.47
N TYR A 171 11.42 3.02 -11.87
CA TYR A 171 11.03 4.30 -12.46
C TYR A 171 12.20 5.30 -12.49
N GLN A 172 12.68 5.63 -13.70
CA GLN A 172 13.80 6.55 -13.93
C GLN A 172 13.41 7.80 -14.75
N ASP A 173 12.14 7.91 -15.14
CA ASP A 173 11.65 9.05 -15.92
C ASP A 173 11.49 10.31 -15.05
N ASN A 174 11.42 11.47 -15.71
CA ASN A 174 11.23 12.79 -15.08
C ASN A 174 12.27 13.14 -14.00
N LYS A 175 13.45 12.53 -14.06
CA LYS A 175 14.57 12.86 -13.17
C LYS A 175 15.06 14.29 -13.43
N GLY A 176 15.19 15.07 -12.37
CA GLY A 176 15.53 16.50 -12.44
C GLY A 176 14.34 17.41 -12.73
N LEU A 177 13.15 16.87 -12.98
CA LEU A 177 11.93 17.67 -13.08
C LEU A 177 11.48 18.05 -11.67
N MET A 178 11.65 19.33 -11.32
CA MET A 178 11.32 19.85 -10.00
C MET A 178 9.87 20.37 -9.96
N LEU A 179 9.01 19.70 -9.21
CA LEU A 179 7.61 20.05 -8.99
C LEU A 179 7.47 20.97 -7.78
N GLU A 180 6.55 21.93 -7.81
CA GLU A 180 6.16 22.66 -6.60
C GLU A 180 5.25 21.79 -5.74
N LYS A 181 5.65 21.55 -4.49
CA LYS A 181 4.93 20.65 -3.57
C LYS A 181 3.47 21.07 -3.37
N ARG A 182 3.21 22.38 -3.28
CA ARG A 182 1.88 22.97 -3.10
C ARG A 182 0.93 22.68 -4.26
N LEU A 183 1.45 22.42 -5.46
CA LEU A 183 0.64 22.21 -6.67
C LEU A 183 0.27 20.73 -6.88
N ILE A 184 0.94 19.79 -6.21
CA ILE A 184 0.57 18.37 -6.25
C ILE A 184 -0.77 18.20 -5.53
N ASN A 185 -1.82 17.82 -6.25
CA ASN A 185 -3.19 17.83 -5.73
C ASN A 185 -3.97 16.55 -5.99
N LYS A 186 -3.48 15.65 -6.84
CA LYS A 186 -4.19 14.40 -7.15
C LYS A 186 -3.22 13.27 -7.45
N ILE A 187 -3.57 12.07 -6.99
CA ILE A 187 -2.92 10.80 -7.34
C ILE A 187 -4.00 9.85 -7.84
N THR A 188 -3.78 9.17 -8.96
CA THR A 188 -4.69 8.13 -9.49
C THR A 188 -3.99 6.78 -9.51
N ILE A 189 -4.74 5.72 -9.22
CA ILE A 189 -4.26 4.33 -9.18
C ILE A 189 -5.15 3.48 -10.09
N GLU A 190 -4.52 2.75 -11.02
CA GLU A 190 -5.18 1.88 -12.01
C GLU A 190 -4.70 0.43 -11.92
#